data_AF-A0A178FKS8-F1
#
_entry.id   AF-A0A178FKS8-F1
#
_cell.length_a   1.000
_cell.length_b   1.000
_cell.length_c   1.000
_cell.angle_alpha   90.00
_cell.angle_beta   90.00
_cell.angle_gamma   90.00
#
_symmetry.space_group_name_H-M   'P 1'
#
loop_
_entity.id
_entity.type
_entity.pdbx_description
1 polymer ?
#
loop_
_entity_poly.entity_id
_entity_poly.type
_entity_poly.pdbx_seq_one_letter_code
_entity_poly.pdbx_strand_id
1 'polypeptide(L)'
;MIPPRRSILPLWLALLLKRQRRVNILAPSWLALESLTSLLELETMRTEQFCPPPTLMAPAQDGNTDSRQHNRGNNRSTRPRYNMDGKRYTPSPPFLLQNTVNAEQNEFLNALPYHWLEFATMLLDVASDDIQDSDQVRRCIRDIREVRMSKMRQLMEGIDATAVGGGDGLALTGVGAMEIGEARGFISGAAEALRQIGASKEETLREQAGEDEGEDIQYGGRNDYEDEMDVEL
;
A
#
# COMPACT_ATOMS: atom_id res chain seq x y z
N MET A 1 46.22 -13.97 7.99
CA MET A 1 44.96 -13.20 7.93
C MET A 1 43.85 -14.14 7.50
N ILE A 2 42.75 -14.23 8.26
CA ILE A 2 41.57 -14.99 7.83
C ILE A 2 40.86 -14.13 6.78
N PRO A 3 40.56 -14.67 5.58
CA PRO A 3 39.86 -13.89 4.55
C PRO A 3 38.48 -13.45 5.05
N PRO A 4 38.00 -12.26 4.66
CA PRO A 4 36.71 -11.75 5.09
C PRO A 4 35.60 -12.73 4.73
N ARG A 5 34.89 -13.24 5.74
CA ARG A 5 33.76 -14.14 5.56
C ARG A 5 32.47 -13.32 5.49
N ARG A 6 31.61 -13.63 4.49
CA ARG A 6 30.26 -13.07 4.43
C ARG A 6 29.43 -13.62 5.60
N SER A 7 28.69 -12.76 6.27
CA SER A 7 27.75 -13.14 7.32
C SER A 7 26.47 -12.31 7.21
N ILE A 8 25.34 -12.91 7.58
CA ILE A 8 24.04 -12.22 7.63
C ILE A 8 23.88 -11.65 9.03
N LEU A 9 23.69 -10.33 9.11
CA LEU A 9 23.54 -9.61 10.37
C LEU A 9 22.29 -8.73 10.31
N PRO A 10 21.64 -8.45 11.45
CA PRO A 10 20.65 -7.38 11.53
C PRO A 10 21.25 -6.04 11.11
N LEU A 11 20.47 -5.20 10.42
CA LEU A 11 20.93 -3.91 9.91
C LEU A 11 21.54 -3.01 10.99
N TRP A 12 20.91 -2.93 12.16
CA TRP A 12 21.41 -2.10 13.28
C TRP A 12 22.83 -2.50 13.71
N LEU A 13 23.13 -3.81 13.73
CA LEU A 13 24.44 -4.32 14.11
C LEU A 13 25.46 -4.06 13.00
N ALA A 14 25.07 -4.24 11.74
CA ALA A 14 25.91 -3.94 10.59
C ALA A 14 26.32 -2.46 10.57
N LEU A 15 25.37 -1.53 10.77
CA LEU A 15 25.63 -0.10 10.83
C LEU A 15 26.54 0.28 12.01
N LEU A 16 26.35 -0.34 13.19
CA LEU A 16 27.22 -0.14 14.35
C LEU A 16 28.67 -0.57 14.05
N LEU A 17 28.85 -1.76 13.47
CA LEU A 17 30.17 -2.30 13.15
C LEU A 17 30.86 -1.52 12.03
N LYS A 18 30.10 -1.01 11.05
CA LYS A 18 30.62 -0.15 9.98
C LYS A 18 31.14 1.17 10.54
N ARG A 19 30.41 1.82 11.46
CA ARG A 19 30.89 3.02 12.18
C ARG A 19 32.19 2.74 12.96
N GLN A 20 32.36 1.52 13.48
CA GLN A 20 33.60 1.08 14.14
C GLN A 20 34.71 0.64 13.16
N ARG A 21 34.48 0.71 11.84
CA ARG A 21 35.41 0.24 10.79
C ARG A 21 35.79 -1.24 10.91
N ARG A 22 34.87 -2.07 11.38
CA ARG A 22 35.09 -3.51 11.62
C ARG A 22 34.49 -4.41 10.52
N VAL A 23 33.66 -3.85 9.65
CA VAL A 23 33.01 -4.56 8.54
C VAL A 23 32.88 -3.63 7.34
N ASN A 24 32.79 -4.22 6.16
CA ASN A 24 32.29 -3.56 4.95
C ASN A 24 30.90 -4.11 4.66
N ILE A 25 29.97 -3.24 4.29
CA ILE A 25 28.59 -3.60 3.99
C ILE A 25 28.46 -3.78 2.48
N LEU A 26 27.84 -4.88 2.06
CA LEU A 26 27.46 -5.07 0.67
C LEU A 26 26.02 -4.58 0.48
N ALA A 27 25.84 -3.62 -0.43
CA ALA A 27 24.52 -3.09 -0.77
C ALA A 27 23.67 -4.15 -1.50
N PRO A 28 22.33 -4.10 -1.36
CA PRO A 28 21.43 -4.93 -2.17
C PRO A 28 21.44 -4.47 -3.63
N SER A 29 21.18 -5.40 -4.56
CA SER A 29 21.25 -5.15 -6.01
C SER A 29 20.34 -4.02 -6.50
N TRP A 30 19.15 -3.86 -5.89
CA TRP A 30 18.22 -2.77 -6.25
C TRP A 30 18.79 -1.37 -5.97
N LEU A 31 19.77 -1.23 -5.07
CA LEU A 31 20.43 0.04 -4.74
C LEU A 31 21.60 0.36 -5.69
N ALA A 32 21.84 -0.47 -6.71
CA ALA A 32 22.79 -0.17 -7.77
C ALA A 32 22.27 0.93 -8.69
N LEU A 33 23.18 1.75 -9.23
CA LEU A 33 22.85 2.88 -10.10
C LEU A 33 22.03 2.46 -11.33
N GLU A 34 22.41 1.35 -11.97
CA GLU A 34 21.73 0.81 -13.16
C GLU A 34 20.27 0.44 -12.84
N SER A 35 20.03 -0.25 -11.73
CA SER A 35 18.69 -0.66 -11.29
C SER A 35 17.83 0.56 -10.92
N LEU A 36 18.39 1.53 -10.18
CA LEU A 36 17.67 2.73 -9.80
C LEU A 36 17.32 3.61 -11.01
N THR A 37 18.20 3.70 -12.01
CA THR A 37 17.92 4.44 -13.24
C THR A 37 16.77 3.80 -14.01
N SER A 38 16.77 2.48 -14.17
CA SER A 38 15.67 1.75 -14.80
C SER A 38 14.36 1.89 -14.01
N LEU A 39 14.42 1.85 -12.68
CA LEU A 39 13.27 2.09 -11.81
C LEU A 39 12.71 3.51 -11.95
N LEU A 40 13.57 4.53 -12.05
CA LEU A 40 13.17 5.91 -12.25
C LEU A 40 12.47 6.11 -13.59
N GLU A 41 12.98 5.48 -14.66
CA GLU A 41 12.34 5.48 -15.97
C GLU A 41 10.94 4.85 -15.93
N LEU A 42 10.82 3.66 -15.31
CA LEU A 42 9.55 2.96 -15.14
C LEU A 42 8.55 3.78 -14.32
N GLU A 43 9.01 4.39 -13.23
CA GLU A 43 8.20 5.22 -12.35
C GLU A 43 7.76 6.50 -13.09
N THR A 44 8.60 7.08 -13.95
CA THR A 44 8.23 8.26 -14.75
C THR A 44 7.24 7.91 -15.87
N MET A 45 7.39 6.74 -16.50
CA MET A 45 6.53 6.31 -17.61
C MET A 45 5.11 5.95 -17.16
N ARG A 46 4.94 5.37 -15.96
CA ARG A 46 3.65 4.85 -15.48
C ARG A 46 2.97 5.82 -14.51
N THR A 47 2.21 6.80 -15.00
CA THR A 47 1.65 7.88 -14.15
C THR A 47 0.72 7.37 -13.04
N GLU A 48 -0.17 6.42 -13.33
CA GLU A 48 -1.27 6.05 -12.42
C GLU A 48 -0.92 4.96 -11.39
N GLN A 49 0.20 4.25 -11.57
CA GLN A 49 0.56 3.11 -10.75
C GLN A 49 2.02 3.20 -10.33
N PHE A 50 2.28 2.87 -9.08
CA PHE A 50 3.63 2.72 -8.54
C PHE A 50 4.36 1.54 -9.20
N CYS A 51 5.69 1.51 -9.12
CA CYS A 51 6.42 0.28 -9.40
C CYS A 51 5.87 -0.87 -8.53
N PRO A 52 5.72 -2.09 -9.10
CA PRO A 52 5.13 -3.19 -8.37
C PRO A 52 6.02 -3.54 -7.16
N PRO A 53 5.42 -3.94 -6.03
CA PRO A 53 6.19 -4.45 -4.91
C PRO A 53 6.92 -5.73 -5.34
N PRO A 54 8.07 -6.06 -4.71
CA PRO A 54 8.76 -7.32 -4.97
C PRO A 54 7.80 -8.49 -4.79
N THR A 55 7.72 -9.38 -5.78
CA THR A 55 6.77 -10.49 -5.76
C THR A 55 7.00 -11.30 -4.50
N LEU A 56 5.96 -11.42 -3.68
CA LEU A 56 6.03 -12.19 -2.47
C LEU A 56 6.26 -13.66 -2.88
N MET A 57 7.33 -14.28 -2.37
CA MET A 57 7.49 -15.74 -2.47
C MET A 57 6.39 -16.49 -1.68
N ALA A 58 5.55 -15.76 -0.96
CA ALA A 58 4.31 -16.21 -0.36
C ALA A 58 3.12 -15.68 -1.19
N PRO A 59 2.07 -16.48 -1.45
CA PRO A 59 0.79 -15.96 -1.91
C PRO A 59 0.12 -15.19 -0.77
N ALA A 60 0.60 -13.98 -0.45
CA ALA A 60 -0.17 -13.05 0.34
C ALA A 60 -1.11 -12.32 -0.62
N GLN A 61 -2.26 -12.96 -0.80
CA GLN A 61 -3.57 -12.44 -1.14
C GLN A 61 -3.58 -11.00 -1.70
N ASP A 62 -3.88 -10.91 -2.98
CA ASP A 62 -4.67 -9.80 -3.51
C ASP A 62 -5.84 -9.58 -2.55
N GLY A 63 -5.84 -8.42 -1.89
CA GLY A 63 -7.00 -7.98 -1.13
C GLY A 63 -8.14 -7.80 -2.12
N ASN A 64 -9.09 -8.74 -2.09
CA ASN A 64 -10.31 -8.78 -2.88
C ASN A 64 -10.20 -9.26 -4.34
N THR A 65 -10.47 -10.56 -4.58
CA THR A 65 -11.14 -11.02 -5.81
C THR A 65 -12.16 -12.10 -5.45
N ASP A 66 -13.33 -11.68 -4.97
CA ASP A 66 -14.58 -12.42 -5.18
C ASP A 66 -14.88 -12.43 -6.69
N SER A 67 -14.07 -13.16 -7.47
CA SER A 67 -14.24 -13.36 -8.91
C SER A 67 -13.16 -14.30 -9.44
N ARG A 68 -13.57 -15.53 -9.74
CA ARG A 68 -12.89 -16.50 -10.63
C ARG A 68 -11.80 -17.37 -10.01
N GLN A 69 -12.20 -18.13 -8.98
CA GLN A 69 -11.64 -19.47 -8.77
C GLN A 69 -12.13 -20.43 -9.86
N HIS A 70 -11.59 -20.32 -11.07
CA HIS A 70 -11.55 -21.45 -11.98
C HIS A 70 -10.24 -21.45 -12.77
N ASN A 71 -9.37 -22.37 -12.37
CA ASN A 71 -8.46 -23.09 -13.24
C ASN A 71 -7.19 -22.35 -13.71
N ARG A 72 -6.09 -22.50 -12.97
CA ARG A 72 -4.89 -23.25 -13.42
C ARG A 72 -3.77 -23.24 -12.38
N GLY A 73 -3.15 -24.40 -12.22
CA GLY A 73 -2.15 -24.68 -11.21
C GLY A 73 -0.91 -23.80 -11.29
N ASN A 74 -0.60 -23.17 -10.16
CA ASN A 74 0.76 -22.92 -9.74
C ASN A 74 0.78 -23.04 -8.22
N ASN A 75 1.11 -24.24 -7.74
CA ASN A 75 1.20 -24.56 -6.32
C ASN A 75 2.45 -23.87 -5.72
N ARG A 76 2.44 -22.54 -5.62
CA ARG A 76 3.42 -21.76 -4.84
C ARG A 76 2.99 -21.81 -3.37
N SER A 77 3.01 -23.01 -2.79
CA SER A 77 2.72 -23.19 -1.36
C SER A 77 3.80 -22.48 -0.55
N THR A 78 3.38 -21.64 0.40
CA THR A 78 4.27 -20.95 1.34
C THR A 78 5.21 -21.96 2.00
N ARG A 79 6.52 -21.89 1.76
CA ARG A 79 7.47 -22.64 2.59
C ARG A 79 7.55 -21.94 3.95
N PRO A 80 7.03 -22.54 5.05
CA PRO A 80 7.17 -21.95 6.37
C PRO A 80 8.66 -21.81 6.68
N ARG A 81 9.07 -20.60 7.08
CA ARG A 81 10.44 -20.32 7.50
C ARG A 81 10.55 -20.55 9.01
N TYR A 82 11.76 -20.74 9.51
CA TYR A 82 12.04 -20.87 10.93
C TYR A 82 12.83 -19.65 11.39
N ASN A 83 12.47 -19.09 12.54
CA ASN A 83 13.26 -18.04 13.18
C ASN A 83 14.54 -18.63 13.83
N MET A 84 15.41 -17.79 14.39
CA MET A 84 16.63 -18.24 15.08
C MET A 84 16.36 -19.14 16.29
N ASP A 85 15.14 -19.09 16.85
CA ASP A 85 14.68 -19.93 17.95
C ASP A 85 14.03 -21.26 17.48
N GLY A 86 14.04 -21.54 16.18
CA GLY A 86 13.41 -22.74 15.62
C GLY A 86 11.87 -22.71 15.56
N LYS A 87 11.23 -21.57 15.79
CA LYS A 87 9.78 -21.37 15.64
C LYS A 87 9.41 -21.11 14.19
N ARG A 88 8.32 -21.72 13.73
CA ARG A 88 7.76 -21.47 12.38
C ARG A 88 7.19 -20.06 12.29
N TYR A 89 7.50 -19.36 11.21
CA TYR A 89 6.85 -18.11 10.84
C TYR A 89 6.50 -18.11 9.35
N THR A 90 5.35 -17.51 9.04
CA THR A 90 4.94 -17.26 7.65
C THR A 90 5.55 -15.93 7.23
N PRO A 91 6.39 -15.90 6.19
CA PRO A 91 6.96 -14.66 5.71
C PRO A 91 5.85 -13.83 5.05
N SER A 92 5.38 -12.79 5.72
CA SER A 92 4.46 -11.78 5.19
C SER A 92 5.15 -10.40 5.20
N PRO A 93 4.81 -9.47 4.28
CA PRO A 93 5.15 -8.06 4.46
C PRO A 93 4.68 -7.56 5.84
N PRO A 94 5.42 -6.65 6.48
CA PRO A 94 6.70 -6.07 6.07
C PRO A 94 7.94 -6.90 6.44
N PHE A 95 7.79 -8.08 7.05
CA PHE A 95 8.89 -8.87 7.63
C PHE A 95 9.65 -9.75 6.64
N LEU A 96 9.62 -9.40 5.36
CA LEU A 96 10.36 -10.11 4.33
C LEU A 96 11.82 -9.63 4.28
N LEU A 97 12.74 -10.59 4.16
CA LEU A 97 14.15 -10.32 3.89
C LEU A 97 14.32 -9.88 2.42
N GLN A 98 13.84 -8.67 2.08
CA GLN A 98 13.91 -8.07 0.74
C GLN A 98 15.20 -7.25 0.54
N ASN A 99 15.80 -6.75 1.63
CA ASN A 99 16.99 -5.92 1.60
C ASN A 99 18.26 -6.72 1.86
N THR A 100 18.52 -7.76 1.04
CA THR A 100 19.73 -8.59 1.16
C THR A 100 20.45 -8.73 -0.18
N VAL A 101 21.76 -8.93 -0.15
CA VAL A 101 22.60 -9.10 -1.35
C VAL A 101 22.15 -10.32 -2.18
N ASN A 102 21.72 -11.40 -1.52
CA ASN A 102 21.26 -12.61 -2.21
C ASN A 102 19.86 -12.48 -2.83
N ALA A 103 19.26 -11.28 -2.81
CA ALA A 103 18.02 -11.00 -3.52
C ALA A 103 18.16 -11.10 -5.06
N GLU A 104 19.35 -11.35 -5.60
CA GLU A 104 19.58 -11.66 -7.01
C GLU A 104 18.92 -12.97 -7.49
N GLN A 105 18.59 -13.91 -6.58
CA GLN A 105 17.80 -15.11 -6.92
C GLN A 105 16.31 -14.84 -7.13
N ASN A 106 15.94 -13.58 -7.00
CA ASN A 106 14.61 -13.06 -6.87
C ASN A 106 14.54 -12.06 -8.03
N GLU A 107 13.71 -12.36 -9.02
CA GLU A 107 13.59 -11.74 -10.35
C GLU A 107 13.11 -10.27 -10.27
N PHE A 108 13.80 -9.43 -9.48
CA PHE A 108 13.30 -8.18 -8.88
C PHE A 108 14.21 -6.98 -9.17
N LEU A 109 14.86 -6.94 -10.34
CA LEU A 109 15.65 -5.75 -10.73
C LEU A 109 14.78 -4.48 -10.85
N ASN A 110 13.46 -4.63 -10.98
CA ASN A 110 12.52 -3.55 -11.25
C ASN A 110 11.46 -3.37 -10.14
N ALA A 111 11.76 -3.73 -8.90
CA ALA A 111 10.83 -3.56 -7.77
C ALA A 111 11.49 -2.89 -6.56
N LEU A 112 10.75 -1.98 -5.92
CA LEU A 112 11.20 -1.27 -4.71
C LEU A 112 10.69 -1.98 -3.44
N PRO A 113 11.57 -2.40 -2.51
CA PRO A 113 11.16 -2.97 -1.24
C PRO A 113 10.34 -1.99 -0.38
N TYR A 114 9.52 -2.51 0.54
CA TYR A 114 8.62 -1.69 1.35
C TYR A 114 9.35 -0.59 2.17
N HIS A 115 10.57 -0.86 2.63
CA HIS A 115 11.40 0.09 3.40
C HIS A 115 12.58 0.65 2.59
N TRP A 116 12.40 0.84 1.28
CA TRP A 116 13.49 1.24 0.39
C TRP A 116 14.11 2.59 0.80
N LEU A 117 13.30 3.57 1.20
CA LEU A 117 13.76 4.93 1.48
C LEU A 117 14.55 5.01 2.79
N GLU A 118 14.06 4.38 3.84
CA GLU A 118 14.75 4.31 5.14
C GLU A 118 16.07 3.56 5.00
N PHE A 119 16.04 2.44 4.28
CA PHE A 119 17.22 1.60 4.07
C PHE A 119 18.29 2.33 3.24
N ALA A 120 17.90 2.95 2.12
CA ALA A 120 18.81 3.74 1.29
C ALA A 120 19.42 4.91 2.08
N THR A 121 18.61 5.63 2.85
CA THR A 121 19.06 6.77 3.66
C THR A 121 20.08 6.34 4.70
N MET A 122 19.80 5.29 5.47
CA MET A 122 20.72 4.79 6.50
C MET A 122 22.03 4.25 5.93
N LEU A 123 21.98 3.53 4.80
CA LEU A 123 23.19 2.99 4.18
C LEU A 123 24.04 4.08 3.52
N LEU A 124 23.44 5.00 2.77
CA LEU A 124 24.18 6.10 2.12
C LEU A 124 24.75 7.10 3.14
N ASP A 125 24.23 7.14 4.37
CA ASP A 125 24.80 7.92 5.47
C ASP A 125 26.06 7.27 6.07
N VAL A 126 26.02 5.96 6.33
CA VAL A 126 27.05 5.26 7.12
C VAL A 126 28.08 4.52 6.27
N ALA A 127 27.68 4.06 5.10
CA ALA A 127 28.42 3.14 4.24
C ALA A 127 28.49 3.63 2.79
N SER A 128 28.51 4.95 2.58
CA SER A 128 28.66 5.55 1.24
C SER A 128 29.97 5.18 0.56
N ASP A 129 31.01 4.86 1.33
CA ASP A 129 32.32 4.39 0.87
C ASP A 129 32.30 2.92 0.39
N ASP A 130 31.31 2.13 0.81
CA ASP A 130 31.11 0.76 0.32
C ASP A 130 30.22 0.70 -0.94
N ILE A 131 29.63 1.82 -1.35
CA ILE A 131 28.66 1.90 -2.46
C ILE A 131 29.30 2.60 -3.65
N GLN A 132 29.27 1.94 -4.81
CA GLN A 132 29.74 2.54 -6.05
C GLN A 132 28.83 3.71 -6.47
N ASP A 133 29.43 4.81 -6.94
CA ASP A 133 28.70 5.99 -7.44
C ASP A 133 27.66 6.55 -6.43
N SER A 134 27.99 6.54 -5.14
CA SER A 134 27.05 6.86 -4.04
C SER A 134 26.38 8.23 -4.16
N ASP A 135 27.06 9.23 -4.73
CA ASP A 135 26.46 10.55 -5.03
C ASP A 135 25.38 10.48 -6.11
N GLN A 136 25.60 9.67 -7.15
CA GLN A 136 24.62 9.48 -8.23
C GLN A 136 23.42 8.68 -7.71
N VAL A 137 23.68 7.63 -6.92
CA VAL A 137 22.66 6.85 -6.22
C VAL A 137 21.79 7.75 -5.35
N ARG A 138 22.39 8.67 -4.58
CA ARG A 138 21.65 9.63 -3.73
C ARG A 138 20.75 10.56 -4.55
N ARG A 139 21.21 11.03 -5.72
CA ARG A 139 20.40 11.83 -6.64
C ARG A 139 19.22 11.02 -7.16
N CYS A 140 19.46 9.82 -7.67
CA CYS A 140 18.42 8.96 -8.22
C CYS A 140 17.34 8.60 -7.17
N ILE A 141 17.74 8.28 -5.93
CA ILE A 141 16.80 8.04 -4.81
C ILE A 141 15.91 9.25 -4.54
N ARG A 142 16.46 10.47 -4.57
CA ARG A 142 15.69 11.70 -4.39
C ARG A 142 14.71 11.90 -5.54
N ASP A 143 15.16 11.70 -6.77
CA ASP A 143 14.34 11.90 -7.96
C ASP A 143 13.18 10.88 -8.00
N ILE A 144 13.42 9.61 -7.64
CA ILE A 144 12.37 8.59 -7.43
C ILE A 144 11.37 9.05 -6.35
N ARG A 145 11.86 9.52 -5.20
CA ARG A 145 10.99 10.02 -4.13
C ARG A 145 10.11 11.17 -4.61
N GLU A 146 10.65 12.09 -5.40
CA GLU A 146 9.90 13.23 -5.94
C GLU A 146 8.78 12.80 -6.89
N VAL A 147 9.08 11.91 -7.84
CA VAL A 147 8.07 11.33 -8.74
C VAL A 147 6.97 10.64 -7.95
N ARG A 148 7.35 9.82 -6.96
CA ARG A 148 6.39 9.05 -6.14
C ARG A 148 5.57 9.92 -5.19
N MET A 149 6.14 10.99 -4.64
CA MET A 149 5.38 12.00 -3.88
C MET A 149 4.35 12.71 -4.75
N SER A 150 4.69 13.02 -6.00
CA SER A 150 3.74 13.62 -6.96
C SER A 150 2.58 12.65 -7.23
N LYS A 151 2.87 11.38 -7.52
CA LYS A 151 1.86 10.34 -7.70
C LYS A 151 0.99 10.12 -6.46
N MET A 152 1.59 10.14 -5.26
CA MET A 152 0.85 10.01 -4.01
C MET A 152 -0.21 11.10 -3.86
N ARG A 153 0.12 12.34 -4.26
CA ARG A 153 -0.84 13.46 -4.26
C ARG A 153 -1.97 13.24 -5.27
N GLN A 154 -1.65 12.78 -6.49
CA GLN A 154 -2.66 12.46 -7.50
C GLN A 154 -3.58 11.32 -7.05
N LEU A 155 -3.03 10.26 -6.44
CA LEU A 155 -3.81 9.16 -5.88
C LEU A 155 -4.76 9.65 -4.77
N MET A 156 -4.29 10.59 -3.94
CA MET A 156 -5.05 11.18 -2.85
C MET A 156 -6.22 12.05 -3.35
N GLU A 157 -6.10 12.70 -4.51
CA GLU A 157 -7.23 13.43 -5.12
C GLU A 157 -8.41 12.50 -5.42
N GLY A 158 -8.16 11.20 -5.66
CA GLY A 158 -9.20 10.19 -5.84
C GLY A 158 -10.01 9.82 -4.60
N ILE A 159 -9.66 10.32 -3.40
CA ILE A 159 -10.33 9.94 -2.14
C ILE A 159 -11.74 10.47 -2.05
N ASP A 160 -12.00 11.65 -2.60
CA ASP A 160 -13.35 12.24 -2.65
C ASP A 160 -14.34 11.29 -3.34
N ALA A 161 -13.93 10.73 -4.49
CA ALA A 161 -14.73 9.76 -5.24
C ALA A 161 -15.00 8.48 -4.44
N THR A 162 -14.02 7.99 -3.66
CA THR A 162 -14.21 6.78 -2.82
C THR A 162 -15.10 7.03 -1.61
N ALA A 163 -15.04 8.22 -0.99
CA ALA A 163 -15.71 8.51 0.26
C ALA A 163 -17.19 8.89 0.10
N VAL A 164 -17.58 9.47 -1.03
CA VAL A 164 -18.95 9.96 -1.27
C VAL A 164 -19.90 8.87 -1.82
N GLY A 165 -19.36 7.77 -2.37
CA GLY A 165 -20.16 6.80 -3.15
C GLY A 165 -20.09 5.34 -2.72
N GLY A 166 -19.53 5.02 -1.54
CA GLY A 166 -19.31 3.62 -1.13
C GLY A 166 -18.32 2.87 -2.04
N GLY A 167 -17.35 3.58 -2.62
CA GLY A 167 -16.43 3.04 -3.62
C GLY A 167 -15.43 2.04 -3.06
N ASP A 168 -14.86 1.23 -3.97
CA ASP A 168 -13.74 0.33 -3.68
C ASP A 168 -12.55 1.18 -3.17
N GLY A 169 -11.98 0.82 -2.02
CA GLY A 169 -10.97 1.64 -1.35
C GLY A 169 -9.72 1.89 -2.21
N LEU A 170 -8.88 2.85 -1.82
CA LEU A 170 -7.65 3.13 -2.56
C LEU A 170 -6.63 1.98 -2.44
N ALA A 171 -6.20 1.45 -3.58
CA ALA A 171 -5.10 0.49 -3.65
C ALA A 171 -3.75 1.19 -3.44
N LEU A 172 -3.10 0.95 -2.30
CA LEU A 172 -1.74 1.44 -1.98
C LEU A 172 -0.65 0.42 -2.35
N THR A 173 -0.88 -0.35 -3.41
CA THR A 173 0.05 -1.40 -3.85
C THR A 173 1.35 -0.77 -4.35
N GLY A 174 2.48 -1.24 -3.81
CA GLY A 174 3.81 -0.74 -4.18
C GLY A 174 4.21 0.56 -3.48
N VAL A 175 3.41 1.09 -2.55
CA VAL A 175 3.77 2.24 -1.72
C VAL A 175 4.70 1.82 -0.58
N GLY A 176 5.75 2.61 -0.33
CA GLY A 176 6.70 2.39 0.74
C GLY A 176 6.22 2.85 2.12
N ALA A 177 6.84 2.33 3.17
CA ALA A 177 6.48 2.64 4.56
C ALA A 177 6.61 4.12 4.90
N MET A 178 7.75 4.75 4.54
CA MET A 178 7.97 6.18 4.76
C MET A 178 6.94 7.05 4.02
N GLU A 179 6.55 6.65 2.80
CA GLU A 179 5.57 7.38 1.99
C GLU A 179 4.18 7.35 2.65
N ILE A 180 3.78 6.18 3.16
CA ILE A 180 2.56 6.03 3.97
C ILE A 180 2.67 6.85 5.25
N GLY A 181 3.82 6.81 5.93
CA GLY A 181 4.06 7.55 7.17
C GLY A 181 3.88 9.05 7.01
N GLU A 182 4.36 9.61 5.89
CA GLU A 182 4.22 11.03 5.55
C GLU A 182 2.78 11.41 5.18
N ALA A 183 2.07 10.55 4.44
CA ALA A 183 0.70 10.84 4.00
C ALA A 183 -0.37 10.53 5.06
N ARG A 184 -0.07 9.68 6.05
CA ARG A 184 -1.04 9.12 7.01
C ARG A 184 -1.89 10.18 7.72
N GLY A 185 -1.27 11.23 8.23
CA GLY A 185 -1.96 12.27 9.00
C GLY A 185 -3.03 12.98 8.16
N PHE A 186 -2.68 13.29 6.91
CA PHE A 186 -3.61 13.91 5.96
C PHE A 186 -4.71 12.95 5.51
N ILE A 187 -4.35 11.73 5.09
CA ILE A 187 -5.31 10.71 4.62
C ILE A 187 -6.36 10.42 5.70
N SER A 188 -5.91 10.20 6.94
CA SER A 188 -6.80 9.85 8.04
C SER A 188 -7.76 11.00 8.36
N GLY A 189 -7.26 12.25 8.33
CA GLY A 189 -8.10 13.43 8.56
C GLY A 189 -9.13 13.66 7.44
N ALA A 190 -8.71 13.55 6.18
CA ALA A 190 -9.61 13.72 5.03
C ALA A 190 -10.68 12.63 4.98
N ALA A 191 -10.30 11.37 5.23
CA ALA A 191 -11.24 10.25 5.27
C ALA A 191 -12.28 10.41 6.39
N GLU A 192 -11.88 10.88 7.57
CA GLU A 192 -12.79 11.18 8.68
C GLU A 192 -13.77 12.30 8.31
N ALA A 193 -13.26 13.40 7.75
CA ALA A 193 -14.08 14.54 7.34
C ALA A 193 -15.11 14.15 6.27
N LEU A 194 -14.67 13.41 5.24
CA LEU A 194 -15.57 12.93 4.19
C LEU A 194 -16.58 11.92 4.71
N ARG A 195 -16.19 11.05 5.65
CA ARG A 195 -17.13 10.13 6.32
C ARG A 195 -18.20 10.91 7.09
N GLN A 196 -17.81 11.98 7.79
CA GLN A 196 -18.75 12.83 8.52
C GLN A 196 -19.73 13.53 7.57
N ILE A 197 -19.23 14.10 6.47
CA ILE A 197 -20.07 14.75 5.44
C ILE A 197 -21.01 13.72 4.79
N GLY A 198 -20.50 12.54 4.44
CA GLY A 198 -21.28 11.45 3.85
C GLY A 198 -22.41 10.99 4.77
N ALA A 199 -22.11 10.76 6.05
CA ALA A 199 -23.10 10.37 7.05
C ALA A 199 -24.20 11.43 7.22
N SER A 200 -23.84 12.71 7.31
CA SER A 200 -24.84 13.79 7.40
C SER A 200 -25.70 13.90 6.14
N LYS A 201 -25.11 13.70 4.95
CA LYS A 201 -25.87 13.73 3.69
C LYS A 201 -26.83 12.54 3.57
N GLU A 202 -26.40 11.34 3.95
CA GLU A 202 -27.25 10.14 3.95
C GLU A 202 -28.43 10.27 4.93
N GLU A 203 -28.20 10.84 6.11
CA GLU A 203 -29.26 11.11 7.10
C GLU A 203 -30.32 12.05 6.56
N THR A 204 -29.93 13.17 5.94
CA THR A 204 -30.90 14.12 5.32
C THR A 204 -31.72 13.49 4.20
N LEU A 205 -31.12 12.60 3.39
CA LEU A 205 -31.84 11.89 2.34
C LEU A 205 -32.84 10.88 2.93
N ARG A 206 -32.48 10.24 4.05
CA ARG A 206 -33.37 9.32 4.74
C ARG A 206 -34.55 10.03 5.41
N GLU A 207 -34.32 11.22 5.95
CA GLU A 207 -35.38 12.08 6.50
C GLU A 207 -36.35 12.53 5.42
N GLN A 208 -35.86 13.04 4.28
CA GLN A 208 -36.72 13.40 3.13
C GLN A 208 -37.51 12.22 2.57
N ALA A 209 -36.87 11.05 2.43
CA ALA A 209 -37.58 9.86 1.95
C ALA A 209 -38.67 9.39 2.93
N GLY A 210 -38.46 9.56 4.25
CA GLY A 210 -39.48 9.26 5.25
C GLY A 210 -40.62 10.29 5.31
N GLU A 211 -40.35 11.54 4.95
CA GLU A 211 -41.35 12.61 4.84
C GLU A 211 -42.26 12.39 3.61
N ASP A 212 -41.70 12.04 2.46
CA ASP A 212 -42.47 11.71 1.24
C ASP A 212 -43.34 10.45 1.42
N GLU A 213 -42.86 9.42 2.13
CA GLU A 213 -43.67 8.24 2.47
C GLU A 213 -44.78 8.54 3.51
N GLY A 214 -44.64 9.63 4.28
CA GLY A 214 -45.63 10.10 5.25
C GLY A 214 -46.78 10.91 4.63
N GLU A 215 -46.53 11.58 3.51
CA GLU A 215 -47.56 12.39 2.81
C GLU A 215 -48.51 11.53 1.95
N ASP A 216 -48.08 10.37 1.43
CA ASP A 216 -48.94 9.47 0.63
C ASP A 216 -50.00 8.72 1.48
N ILE A 217 -49.90 8.72 2.81
CA ILE A 217 -50.91 8.13 3.70
C ILE A 217 -52.07 9.12 3.97
N GLN A 218 -51.93 10.41 3.60
CA GLN A 218 -52.92 11.45 3.89
C GLN A 218 -53.98 11.70 2.81
N TYR A 219 -53.99 10.93 1.71
CA TYR A 219 -55.09 10.89 0.72
C TYR A 219 -55.65 9.47 0.53
N GLY A 220 -55.95 8.78 1.63
CA GLY A 220 -56.48 7.42 1.60
C GLY A 220 -57.50 7.14 2.70
N GLY A 221 -58.44 8.06 2.96
CA GLY A 221 -59.40 7.83 4.02
C GLY A 221 -60.67 8.67 3.92
N ARG A 222 -61.78 7.97 3.64
CA ARG A 222 -63.17 8.27 4.00
C ARG A 222 -64.04 8.89 2.90
N ASN A 223 -64.84 8.03 2.26
CA ASN A 223 -66.22 8.32 1.87
C ASN A 223 -66.99 7.00 1.93
N ASP A 224 -67.60 6.72 3.08
CA ASP A 224 -68.56 5.63 3.21
C ASP A 224 -69.58 5.99 4.30
N TYR A 225 -70.42 6.98 3.98
CA TYR A 225 -71.70 7.25 4.64
C TYR A 225 -72.57 8.04 3.67
N GLU A 226 -73.49 7.36 2.98
CA GLU A 226 -74.85 7.83 2.69
C GLU A 226 -75.58 6.73 1.88
N ASP A 227 -76.18 5.78 2.58
CA ASP A 227 -77.27 4.96 2.04
C ASP A 227 -78.26 4.70 3.19
N GLU A 228 -79.11 5.69 3.45
CA GLU A 228 -80.30 5.55 4.29
C GLU A 228 -81.41 6.45 3.74
N MET A 229 -82.36 5.86 3.01
CA MET A 229 -83.79 5.82 3.37
C MET A 229 -84.69 5.51 2.16
N ASP A 230 -85.12 4.24 2.11
CA ASP A 230 -86.51 3.80 2.25
C ASP A 230 -87.62 4.16 1.22
N VAL A 231 -88.36 3.07 0.91
CA VAL A 231 -89.75 2.87 0.43
C VAL A 231 -90.13 3.24 -1.01
N GLU A 232 -90.60 2.23 -1.75
CA GLU A 232 -92.01 2.24 -2.21
C GLU A 232 -92.56 0.82 -2.48
N LEU A 233 -93.75 0.62 -1.89
CA LEU A 233 -94.80 -0.41 -1.94
C LEU A 233 -94.75 -1.56 -2.96
#